data_AF-A0A0K1PZ75-F1
#
_entry.id   AF-A0A0K1PZ75-F1
#
_cell.length_a   1.000
_cell.length_b   1.000
_cell.length_c   1.000
_cell.angle_alpha   90.00
_cell.angle_beta   90.00
_cell.angle_gamma   90.00
#
_symmetry.space_group_name_H-M   'P 1'
#
loop_
_entity.id
_entity.type
_entity.pdbx_description
1 polymer ?
#
loop_
_entity_poly.entity_id
_entity_poly.type
_entity_poly.pdbx_seq_one_letter_code
_entity_poly.pdbx_strand_id
1 'polypeptide(L)'
;MRAIIAAAIEDLCSAFSRHGYNPTPIIDLGILVAMADGMLDESERGMLREIFQALLETSLSAEVVDHLITSSLDVMRAAGAENRARLVGAILQDCDAVEPGILVALGVAFASEGLSAAERTVVDRIAKAAGMPIPRLNELIENARPKVDADPVSVRRSLAPGA
;
A
#
# COMPACT_ATOMS: atom_id res chain seq x y z
N MET A 1 4.74 -7.55 9.68
CA MET A 1 4.13 -6.81 8.56
C MET A 1 5.13 -6.56 7.43
N ARG A 2 6.20 -5.79 7.66
CA ARG A 2 7.20 -5.46 6.63
C ARG A 2 7.71 -6.65 5.79
N ALA A 3 8.02 -7.79 6.40
CA ALA A 3 8.45 -8.99 5.68
C ALA A 3 7.38 -9.59 4.75
N ILE A 4 6.09 -9.49 5.12
CA ILE A 4 4.97 -9.97 4.29
C ILE A 4 4.81 -9.05 3.07
N ILE A 5 4.93 -7.74 3.28
CA ILE A 5 4.86 -6.76 2.19
C ILE A 5 6.04 -6.92 1.23
N ALA A 6 7.26 -7.12 1.74
CA ALA A 6 8.43 -7.36 0.91
C ALA A 6 8.24 -8.61 0.01
N ALA A 7 7.79 -9.73 0.58
CA ALA A 7 7.47 -10.92 -0.20
C ALA A 7 6.37 -10.67 -1.24
N ALA A 8 5.33 -9.91 -0.88
CA ALA A 8 4.27 -9.54 -1.82
C ALA A 8 4.78 -8.65 -2.97
N ILE A 9 5.73 -7.75 -2.72
CA ILE A 9 6.38 -6.95 -3.77
C ILE A 9 7.18 -7.85 -4.72
N GLU A 10 7.95 -8.79 -4.18
CA GLU A 10 8.73 -9.74 -4.98
C GLU A 10 7.81 -10.61 -5.86
N ASP A 11 6.71 -11.12 -5.30
CA ASP A 11 5.71 -11.90 -6.03
C ASP A 11 5.07 -11.08 -7.15
N LEU A 12 4.74 -9.80 -6.89
CA LEU A 12 4.22 -8.88 -7.91
C LEU A 12 5.23 -8.61 -9.02
N CYS A 13 6.48 -8.31 -8.68
CA CYS A 13 7.55 -8.09 -9.65
C CYS A 13 7.72 -9.31 -10.56
N SER A 14 7.73 -10.50 -9.97
CA SER A 14 7.83 -11.77 -10.70
C SER A 14 6.64 -11.96 -11.64
N ALA A 15 5.42 -11.76 -11.13
CA ALA A 15 4.19 -11.93 -11.91
C ALA A 15 4.13 -10.94 -13.07
N PHE A 16 4.39 -9.65 -12.82
CA PHE A 16 4.33 -8.62 -13.86
C PHE A 16 5.38 -8.86 -14.95
N SER A 17 6.60 -9.24 -14.55
CA SER A 17 7.68 -9.56 -15.49
C SER A 17 7.32 -10.76 -16.38
N ARG A 18 6.68 -11.81 -15.81
CA ARG A 18 6.22 -12.97 -16.58
C ARG A 18 5.14 -12.61 -17.62
N HIS A 19 4.30 -11.63 -17.33
CA HIS A 19 3.19 -11.20 -18.18
C HIS A 19 3.53 -9.98 -19.06
N GLY A 20 4.77 -9.47 -18.99
CA GLY A 20 5.23 -8.35 -19.81
C GLY A 20 4.72 -6.97 -19.35
N TYR A 21 4.27 -6.85 -18.11
CA TYR A 21 3.88 -5.57 -17.52
C TYR A 21 5.08 -4.84 -16.90
N ASN A 22 5.11 -3.53 -17.09
CA ASN A 22 6.03 -2.63 -16.37
C ASN A 22 5.59 -2.48 -14.90
N PRO A 23 6.47 -2.07 -13.97
CA PRO A 23 6.13 -1.91 -12.55
C PRO A 23 5.18 -0.73 -12.26
N THR A 24 4.88 0.11 -13.26
CA THR A 24 4.02 1.30 -13.13
C THR A 24 2.66 1.03 -12.47
N PRO A 25 1.91 -0.06 -12.74
CA PRO A 25 0.65 -0.31 -12.06
C PRO A 25 0.80 -0.59 -10.56
N ILE A 26 1.97 -1.06 -10.08
CA ILE A 26 2.25 -1.22 -8.64
C ILE A 26 2.52 0.14 -8.00
N ILE A 27 3.19 1.04 -8.72
CA ILE A 27 3.36 2.44 -8.31
C ILE A 27 1.99 3.14 -8.23
N ASP A 28 1.17 3.00 -9.27
CA ASP A 28 -0.18 3.55 -9.34
C ASP A 28 -1.05 2.98 -8.20
N LEU A 29 -0.93 1.69 -7.88
CA LEU A 29 -1.65 1.03 -6.79
C LEU A 29 -1.35 1.69 -5.43
N GLY A 30 -0.07 1.84 -5.09
CA GLY A 30 0.32 2.44 -3.81
C GLY A 30 -0.17 3.88 -3.70
N ILE A 31 -0.02 4.66 -4.77
CA ILE A 31 -0.41 6.07 -4.78
C ILE A 31 -1.93 6.25 -4.73
N LEU A 32 -2.70 5.39 -5.41
CA LEU A 32 -4.17 5.43 -5.36
C LEU A 32 -4.69 5.30 -3.93
N VAL A 33 -4.08 4.38 -3.18
CA VAL A 33 -4.48 4.12 -1.80
C VAL A 33 -4.05 5.29 -0.93
N ALA A 34 -2.76 5.64 -0.95
CA ALA A 34 -2.23 6.69 -0.09
C ALA A 34 -2.91 8.05 -0.30
N MET A 35 -3.29 8.38 -1.54
CA MET A 35 -3.93 9.66 -1.86
C MET A 35 -5.47 9.61 -1.80
N ALA A 36 -6.05 8.56 -1.21
CA ALA A 36 -7.49 8.35 -1.22
C ALA A 36 -8.27 9.45 -0.49
N ASP A 37 -7.70 10.02 0.57
CA ASP A 37 -8.27 11.14 1.33
C ASP A 37 -7.75 12.52 0.87
N GLY A 38 -6.84 12.54 -0.10
CA GLY A 38 -6.23 13.75 -0.66
C GLY A 38 -5.00 14.25 0.10
N MET A 39 -4.58 13.58 1.16
CA MET A 39 -3.34 13.85 1.89
C MET A 39 -2.35 12.70 1.68
N LEU A 40 -1.06 12.98 1.91
CA LEU A 40 -0.03 11.96 1.89
C LEU A 40 1.00 12.32 2.96
N ASP A 41 0.98 11.57 4.04
CA ASP A 41 1.84 11.79 5.20
C ASP A 41 3.24 11.19 5.03
N GLU A 42 4.12 11.47 5.98
CA GLU A 42 5.51 11.03 5.92
C GLU A 42 5.67 9.51 6.02
N SER A 43 4.79 8.83 6.76
CA SER A 43 4.84 7.38 6.92
C SER A 43 4.43 6.67 5.63
N GLU A 44 3.38 7.18 4.97
CA GLU A 44 2.94 6.71 3.67
C GLU A 44 3.99 6.98 2.59
N ARG A 45 4.61 8.17 2.59
CA ARG A 45 5.76 8.48 1.70
C ARG A 45 6.92 7.54 1.92
N GLY A 46 7.24 7.24 3.18
CA GLY A 46 8.27 6.28 3.55
C GLY A 46 7.98 4.88 3.00
N MET A 47 6.74 4.42 3.11
CA MET A 47 6.32 3.12 2.58
C MET A 47 6.33 3.09 1.05
N LEU A 48 5.85 4.15 0.38
CA LEU A 48 5.93 4.28 -1.08
C LEU A 48 7.38 4.28 -1.56
N ARG A 49 8.28 4.95 -0.85
CA ARG A 49 9.72 4.91 -1.13
C ARG A 49 10.27 3.49 -1.01
N GLU A 50 9.95 2.76 0.05
CA GLU A 50 10.37 1.37 0.22
C GLU A 50 9.89 0.50 -0.95
N ILE A 51 8.63 0.65 -1.37
CA ILE A 51 8.06 -0.04 -2.53
C ILE A 51 8.84 0.32 -3.80
N PHE A 52 9.02 1.61 -4.10
CA PHE A 52 9.65 2.03 -5.35
C PHE A 52 11.12 1.59 -5.44
N GLN A 53 11.84 1.62 -4.32
CA GLN A 53 13.22 1.13 -4.27
C GLN A 53 13.30 -0.38 -4.52
N ALA A 54 12.36 -1.15 -3.97
CA ALA A 54 12.27 -2.59 -4.24
C ALA A 54 11.90 -2.87 -5.71
N LEU A 55 10.94 -2.13 -6.27
CA LEU A 55 10.51 -2.28 -7.66
C LEU A 55 11.59 -1.92 -8.69
N LEU A 56 12.38 -0.89 -8.40
CA LEU A 56 13.41 -0.37 -9.31
C LEU A 56 14.81 -0.92 -9.01
N GLU A 57 14.92 -1.82 -8.03
CA GLU A 57 16.17 -2.43 -7.56
C GLU A 57 17.29 -1.39 -7.29
N THR A 58 16.89 -0.22 -6.79
CA THR A 58 17.81 0.91 -6.62
C THR A 58 17.41 1.78 -5.44
N SER A 59 18.40 2.49 -4.89
CA SER A 59 18.14 3.48 -3.84
C SER A 59 17.63 4.77 -4.47
N LEU A 60 16.53 5.30 -3.95
CA LEU A 60 15.91 6.53 -4.43
C LEU A 60 16.05 7.62 -3.37
N SER A 61 16.35 8.85 -3.80
CA SER A 61 16.24 10.02 -2.92
C SER A 61 14.77 10.37 -2.70
N ALA A 62 14.47 11.11 -1.63
CA ALA A 62 13.12 11.61 -1.37
C ALA A 62 12.59 12.45 -2.55
N GLU A 63 13.44 13.28 -3.15
CA GLU A 63 13.09 14.11 -4.32
C GLU A 63 12.65 13.26 -5.52
N VAL A 64 13.34 12.15 -5.81
CA VAL A 64 12.95 11.25 -6.92
C VAL A 64 11.63 10.56 -6.62
N VAL A 65 11.40 10.14 -5.38
CA VAL A 65 10.12 9.56 -4.95
C VAL A 65 8.98 10.56 -5.12
N ASP A 66 9.16 11.82 -4.71
CA ASP A 66 8.17 12.87 -4.88
C ASP A 66 7.86 13.15 -6.36
N HIS A 67 8.88 13.09 -7.23
CA HIS A 67 8.67 13.20 -8.68
C HIS A 67 7.87 12.05 -9.26
N LEU A 68 8.12 10.81 -8.82
CA LEU A 68 7.33 9.64 -9.23
C LEU A 68 5.88 9.75 -8.75
N ILE A 69 5.67 10.17 -7.51
CA ILE A 69 4.34 10.41 -6.94
C ILE A 69 3.59 11.46 -7.76
N THR A 70 4.22 12.61 -7.99
CA THR A 70 3.62 13.72 -8.75
C THR A 70 3.25 13.29 -10.17
N SER A 71 4.15 12.59 -10.86
CA SER A 71 3.93 12.13 -12.23
C SER A 71 2.75 11.15 -12.31
N SER A 72 2.67 10.21 -11.37
CA SER A 72 1.56 9.28 -11.26
C SER A 72 0.24 9.99 -10.95
N LEU A 73 0.27 10.98 -10.05
CA LEU A 73 -0.92 11.78 -9.73
C LEU A 73 -1.47 12.55 -10.94
N ASP A 74 -0.59 13.10 -11.78
CA ASP A 74 -1.04 13.79 -13.01
C ASP A 74 -1.71 12.83 -13.99
N VAL A 75 -1.17 11.62 -14.13
CA VAL A 75 -1.81 10.54 -14.91
C VAL A 75 -3.17 10.14 -14.33
N MET A 76 -3.28 10.06 -12.99
CA MET A 76 -4.54 9.75 -12.32
C MET A 76 -5.58 10.86 -12.47
N ARG A 77 -5.17 12.13 -12.41
CA ARG A 77 -6.04 13.28 -12.65
C ARG A 77 -6.61 13.28 -14.07
N ALA A 78 -5.78 12.92 -15.05
CA ALA A 78 -6.19 12.84 -16.45
C ALA A 78 -7.13 11.66 -16.73
N ALA A 79 -6.86 10.48 -16.16
CA ALA A 79 -7.62 9.26 -16.41
C ALA A 79 -8.84 9.05 -15.49
N GLY A 80 -8.84 9.69 -14.32
CA GLY A 80 -9.77 9.44 -13.22
C GLY A 80 -9.32 8.29 -12.31
N ALA A 81 -9.34 8.51 -11.00
CA ALA A 81 -8.91 7.53 -9.99
C ALA A 81 -9.68 6.20 -10.06
N GLU A 82 -10.98 6.24 -10.37
CA GLU A 82 -11.80 5.03 -10.51
C GLU A 82 -11.40 4.20 -11.72
N ASN A 83 -11.13 4.82 -12.87
CA ASN A 83 -10.66 4.13 -14.06
C ASN A 83 -9.29 3.49 -13.80
N ARG A 84 -8.43 4.19 -13.06
CA ARG A 84 -7.12 3.67 -12.66
C ARG A 84 -7.24 2.48 -11.72
N ALA A 85 -8.10 2.55 -10.70
CA ALA A 85 -8.34 1.43 -9.78
C ALA A 85 -8.86 0.18 -10.52
N ARG A 86 -9.76 0.36 -11.50
CA ARG A 86 -10.24 -0.73 -12.35
C ARG A 86 -9.14 -1.33 -13.22
N LEU A 87 -8.31 -0.49 -13.84
CA LEU A 87 -7.17 -0.93 -14.65
C LEU A 87 -6.19 -1.75 -13.81
N VAL A 88 -5.81 -1.23 -12.65
CA VAL A 88 -4.90 -1.93 -11.72
C VAL A 88 -5.49 -3.28 -11.31
N GLY A 89 -6.77 -3.33 -10.91
CA GLY A 89 -7.44 -4.59 -10.57
C GLY A 89 -7.43 -5.62 -11.71
N ALA A 90 -7.69 -5.17 -12.94
CA ALA A 90 -7.64 -6.05 -14.12
C ALA A 90 -6.23 -6.59 -14.40
N ILE A 91 -5.18 -5.77 -14.24
CA ILE A 91 -3.79 -6.19 -14.40
C ILE A 91 -3.41 -7.21 -13.33
N LEU A 92 -3.79 -6.96 -12.06
CA LEU A 92 -3.54 -7.91 -10.97
C LEU A 92 -4.22 -9.26 -11.24
N GLN A 93 -5.44 -9.24 -11.79
CA GLN A 93 -6.14 -10.46 -12.18
C GLN A 93 -5.45 -11.18 -13.33
N ASP A 94 -5.04 -10.46 -14.38
CA ASP A 94 -4.34 -11.05 -15.53
C ASP A 94 -3.01 -11.70 -15.13
N CYS A 95 -2.34 -11.15 -14.12
CA CYS A 95 -1.06 -11.65 -13.60
C CYS A 95 -1.21 -12.75 -12.53
N ASP A 96 -2.43 -13.18 -12.18
CA ASP A 96 -2.71 -14.04 -11.02
C ASP A 96 -2.09 -13.51 -9.70
N ALA A 97 -1.98 -12.19 -9.56
CA ALA A 97 -1.24 -11.51 -8.49
C ALA A 97 -2.15 -10.65 -7.59
N VAL A 98 -3.43 -11.02 -7.51
CA VAL A 98 -4.45 -10.24 -6.81
C VAL A 98 -4.16 -10.10 -5.32
N GLU A 99 -3.86 -11.20 -4.61
CA GLU A 99 -3.55 -11.12 -3.17
C GLU A 99 -2.26 -10.36 -2.86
N PRO A 100 -1.13 -10.61 -3.54
CA PRO A 100 0.07 -9.78 -3.39
C PRO A 100 -0.20 -8.28 -3.62
N GLY A 101 -0.99 -7.95 -4.65
CA GLY A 101 -1.43 -6.57 -4.92
C GLY A 101 -2.18 -5.96 -3.74
N ILE A 102 -3.18 -6.66 -3.22
CA ILE A 102 -3.94 -6.17 -2.06
C ILE A 102 -3.07 -6.05 -0.81
N LEU A 103 -2.11 -6.96 -0.58
CA LEU A 103 -1.18 -6.87 0.55
C LEU A 103 -0.27 -5.63 0.46
N VAL A 104 0.21 -5.27 -0.73
CA VAL A 104 0.97 -4.02 -0.92
C VAL A 104 0.11 -2.79 -0.67
N ALA A 105 -1.12 -2.77 -1.20
CA ALA A 105 -2.08 -1.69 -0.95
C ALA A 105 -2.35 -1.50 0.55
N LEU A 106 -2.58 -2.59 1.29
CA LEU A 106 -2.77 -2.55 2.73
C LEU A 106 -1.51 -2.14 3.47
N GLY A 107 -0.32 -2.53 2.98
CA GLY A 107 0.95 -2.09 3.53
C GLY A 107 1.13 -0.57 3.49
N VAL A 108 0.69 0.06 2.39
CA VAL A 108 0.67 1.52 2.26
C VAL A 108 -0.33 2.15 3.24
N ALA A 109 -1.58 1.67 3.26
CA ALA A 109 -2.60 2.24 4.14
C ALA A 109 -2.27 2.08 5.63
N PHE A 110 -1.71 0.93 6.02
CA PHE A 110 -1.28 0.68 7.41
C PHE A 110 0.08 1.30 7.76
N ALA A 111 0.73 2.02 6.83
CA ALA A 111 1.96 2.74 7.15
C ALA A 111 1.70 3.91 8.11
N SER A 112 0.51 4.51 8.03
CA SER A 112 0.04 5.57 8.94
C SER A 112 -0.70 4.98 10.16
N GLU A 113 -1.68 5.71 10.70
CA GLU A 113 -2.47 5.34 11.89
C GLU A 113 -3.50 4.22 11.63
N GLY A 114 -3.60 3.73 10.40
CA GLY A 114 -4.45 2.61 10.03
C GLY A 114 -5.22 2.83 8.73
N LEU A 115 -6.08 1.88 8.38
CA LEU A 115 -6.91 1.95 7.18
C LEU A 115 -8.13 2.86 7.40
N SER A 116 -8.13 4.05 6.80
CA SER A 116 -9.25 4.98 6.77
C SER A 116 -10.40 4.49 5.88
N ALA A 117 -11.56 5.15 5.98
CA ALA A 117 -12.72 4.84 5.13
C ALA A 117 -12.46 5.15 3.63
N ALA A 118 -11.67 6.18 3.34
CA ALA A 118 -11.34 6.57 1.98
C ALA A 118 -10.41 5.54 1.32
N GLU A 119 -9.34 5.16 2.01
CA GLU A 119 -8.41 4.13 1.56
C GLU A 119 -9.11 2.78 1.42
N ARG A 120 -9.95 2.41 2.40
CA ARG A 120 -10.78 1.20 2.34
C ARG A 120 -11.62 1.18 1.07
N THR A 121 -12.24 2.30 0.72
CA THR A 121 -13.05 2.42 -0.50
C THR A 121 -12.21 2.16 -1.76
N VAL A 122 -10.97 2.66 -1.80
CA VAL A 122 -10.05 2.39 -2.91
C VAL A 122 -9.66 0.92 -2.97
N VAL A 123 -9.28 0.32 -1.84
CA VAL A 123 -8.92 -1.11 -1.77
C VAL A 123 -10.10 -2.00 -2.20
N ASP A 124 -11.32 -1.71 -1.73
CA ASP A 124 -12.53 -2.43 -2.11
C ASP A 124 -12.78 -2.35 -3.63
N ARG A 125 -12.55 -1.19 -4.25
CA ARG A 125 -12.70 -1.01 -5.70
C ARG A 125 -11.70 -1.85 -6.49
N ILE A 126 -10.44 -1.87 -6.06
CA ILE A 126 -9.38 -2.65 -6.71
C ILE A 126 -9.67 -4.14 -6.56
N ALA A 127 -9.99 -4.59 -5.34
CA ALA A 127 -10.35 -5.98 -5.06
C ALA A 127 -11.57 -6.44 -5.88
N LYS A 128 -12.61 -5.60 -5.97
CA LYS A 128 -13.78 -5.87 -6.81
C LYS A 128 -13.42 -5.97 -8.29
N ALA A 129 -12.59 -5.07 -8.79
CA ALA A 129 -12.15 -5.08 -10.19
C ALA A 129 -11.29 -6.31 -10.52
N ALA A 130 -10.54 -6.81 -9.54
CA ALA A 130 -9.73 -8.03 -9.65
C ALA A 130 -10.50 -9.34 -9.40
N GLY A 131 -11.81 -9.26 -9.10
CA GLY A 131 -12.65 -10.43 -8.82
C GLY A 131 -12.42 -11.08 -7.44
N MET A 132 -11.77 -10.40 -6.49
CA MET A 132 -11.57 -10.93 -5.14
C MET A 132 -12.89 -10.98 -4.36
N PRO A 133 -13.25 -12.12 -3.73
CA PRO A 133 -14.40 -12.19 -2.82
C PRO A 133 -14.23 -11.31 -1.59
N ILE A 134 -15.30 -10.62 -1.18
CA ILE A 134 -15.31 -9.75 0.03
C ILE A 134 -14.84 -10.49 1.30
N PRO A 135 -15.23 -11.76 1.57
CA PRO A 135 -14.73 -12.47 2.74
C PRO A 135 -13.20 -12.58 2.74
N ARG A 136 -12.60 -12.87 1.58
CA ARG A 136 -11.15 -12.99 1.44
C ARG A 136 -10.45 -11.64 1.64
N LEU A 137 -11.03 -10.57 1.11
CA LEU A 137 -10.52 -9.22 1.35
C LEU A 137 -10.52 -8.87 2.85
N ASN A 138 -11.61 -9.17 3.55
CA ASN A 138 -11.70 -8.92 4.99
C ASN A 138 -10.66 -9.72 5.77
N GLU A 139 -10.43 -10.99 5.43
CA GLU A 139 -9.35 -11.78 6.03
C GLU A 139 -7.97 -11.14 5.82
N LEU A 140 -7.68 -10.65 4.61
CA LEU A 140 -6.42 -9.97 4.32
C LEU A 140 -6.28 -8.68 5.13
N ILE A 141 -7.33 -7.88 5.26
CA ILE A 141 -7.34 -6.65 6.06
C ILE A 141 -7.06 -6.96 7.54
N GLU A 142 -7.71 -7.96 8.11
CA GLU A 142 -7.51 -8.35 9.51
C GLU A 142 -6.10 -8.90 9.74
N ASN A 143 -5.59 -9.75 8.83
CA ASN A 143 -4.24 -10.28 8.90
C ASN A 143 -3.18 -9.19 8.68
N ALA A 144 -3.51 -8.17 7.89
CA ALA A 144 -2.63 -7.06 7.60
C ALA A 144 -2.64 -5.97 8.67
N ARG A 145 -3.63 -5.97 9.56
CA ARG A 145 -3.68 -4.99 10.65
C ARG A 145 -2.41 -5.14 11.52
N PRO A 146 -1.70 -4.05 11.83
CA PRO A 146 -0.60 -4.10 12.78
C PRO A 146 -1.12 -4.69 14.09
N LYS A 147 -0.52 -5.80 14.53
CA LYS A 147 -0.74 -6.26 15.89
C LYS A 147 -0.07 -5.24 16.79
N VAL A 148 -0.87 -4.39 17.42
CA VAL A 148 -0.37 -3.55 18.51
C VAL A 148 0.11 -4.54 19.56
N ASP A 149 1.42 -4.65 19.74
CA ASP A 149 1.95 -5.20 20.98
C ASP A 149 1.42 -4.29 22.08
N ALA A 150 0.39 -4.76 22.77
CA ALA A 150 -0.08 -4.13 23.98
C ALA A 150 1.03 -4.31 25.02
N ASP A 151 1.93 -3.34 25.10
CA ASP A 151 2.74 -3.13 26.29
C ASP A 151 2.04 -2.03 27.13
N PRO A 152 1.19 -2.39 28.10
CA PRO A 152 0.47 -1.42 28.90
C PRO A 152 1.44 -0.82 29.93
N VAL A 153 1.72 0.47 29.79
CA VAL A 153 1.92 1.37 30.95
C VAL A 153 2.99 0.88 31.96
N SER A 154 4.25 0.81 31.54
CA SER A 154 5.39 1.13 32.42
C SER A 154 5.78 2.55 32.05
N VAL A 155 5.62 3.62 32.83
CA VAL A 155 6.03 3.84 34.22
C VAL A 155 5.21 5.03 34.76
N ARG A 156 4.06 4.80 35.39
CA ARG A 156 3.47 5.73 36.38
C ARG A 156 3.63 5.13 37.77
N ARG A 157 4.87 5.06 38.25
CA ARG A 157 5.22 4.89 39.67
C ARG A 157 6.70 5.26 39.89
N SER A 158 7.08 6.44 39.43
CA SER A 158 8.16 7.15 40.12
C SER A 158 7.54 7.68 41.41
N LEU A 159 7.72 6.91 42.47
CA LEU A 159 7.39 7.31 43.83
C LEU A 159 8.05 8.65 44.13
N ALA A 160 7.29 9.51 44.80
CA ALA A 160 7.66 10.86 45.19
C ALA A 160 9.02 10.93 45.92
N PRO A 161 9.75 12.05 45.80
CA PRO A 161 10.84 12.36 46.72
C PRO A 161 10.24 12.85 48.04
N GLY A 162 10.48 12.15 49.15
CA GLY A 162 10.22 12.69 50.49
C GLY A 162 9.89 11.66 51.56
N ALA A 163 10.91 11.23 52.30
CA ALA A 163 11.00 11.19 53.76
C ALA A 163 12.31 10.47 54.15
#